data_AF-A0AAV9PNM1-F1
#
_entry.id   AF-A0AAV9PNM1-F1
#
_cell.length_a   1.000
_cell.length_b   1.000
_cell.length_c   1.000
_cell.angle_alpha   90.00
_cell.angle_beta   90.00
_cell.angle_gamma   90.00
#
_symmetry.space_group_name_H-M   'P 1'
#
loop_
_entity.id
_entity.type
_entity.pdbx_description
1 polymer ?
#
loop_
_entity_poly.entity_id
_entity_poly.type
_entity_poly.pdbx_seq_one_letter_code
_entity_poly.pdbx_strand_id
1 'polypeptide(L)'
;MRGGSDSIESAPVARVNTSEWTLDYPPFFAYFEWLLSQAAQYADASMLQVKNLGYDSWQTIYFQRATVVASELVLLYALYLFVKSSPSSSKKQSHAAAVSILLSPGLLIIDHIHFQYNGFLYGILIHSIVFARSDPGKLASGIVFAALLCLKHIYLYLAPAYFVYLLRAYCIGPRSIFDIRFFNCIKLGLGLGAVFALAFGPFAYLEQISQLLSRLFPFSRGLCHAYWAPNVWAMYSFTDRVLILVAPYLKLPLNTSAVNSVTRGLVGDTSFAVLPNITPRTTFILTLAAQIPALLKLFLAPTWHTFVSTLTLCAYGSFLFGWHVHEKAILLVIIPFSLLALKDRRYLGAFRPLAVAGHVSLFPLLFTAMEFPVKVVYTVFWLVAVLLVFDRVAPASEKPRVFLLDRFSLLYIAVAIPLIAYCSLVHQMVFGAKYEFLPLMFISSYSAIGVFGSWVGFLVVFFTE
;
A
#
# COMPACT_ATOMS: atom_id res chain seq x y z
N MET A 1 -11.15 -11.60 -58.98
CA MET A 1 -10.20 -12.43 -59.75
C MET A 1 -8.84 -12.34 -59.06
N ARG A 2 -8.29 -13.50 -58.67
CA ARG A 2 -6.91 -13.80 -58.18
C ARG A 2 -6.45 -13.00 -56.94
N GLY A 3 -6.21 -13.57 -55.75
CA GLY A 3 -5.73 -14.92 -55.42
C GLY A 3 -4.21 -14.88 -55.21
N GLY A 4 -3.76 -15.16 -53.99
CA GLY A 4 -2.36 -15.22 -53.59
C GLY A 4 -2.21 -15.40 -52.08
N SER A 5 -2.48 -16.62 -51.63
CA SER A 5 -2.18 -17.17 -50.30
C SER A 5 -0.68 -17.35 -50.09
N ASP A 6 -0.19 -17.15 -48.87
CA ASP A 6 0.77 -18.08 -48.27
C ASP A 6 0.61 -18.10 -46.74
N SER A 7 0.47 -19.33 -46.26
CA SER A 7 0.17 -19.79 -44.92
C SER A 7 1.41 -19.82 -44.02
N ILE A 8 1.30 -19.30 -42.80
CA ILE A 8 2.06 -19.81 -41.66
C ILE A 8 1.04 -20.16 -40.57
N GLU A 9 0.73 -21.45 -40.50
CA GLU A 9 0.10 -22.06 -39.32
C GLU A 9 1.07 -21.97 -38.13
N SER A 10 0.62 -21.33 -37.05
CA SER A 10 1.16 -21.61 -35.72
C SER A 10 0.08 -21.42 -34.64
N ALA A 11 -0.41 -22.58 -34.16
CA ALA A 11 -1.04 -22.88 -32.87
C ALA A 11 -2.37 -22.17 -32.47
N PRO A 12 -3.46 -22.93 -32.23
CA PRO A 12 -4.67 -22.41 -31.61
C PRO A 12 -4.53 -22.50 -30.09
N VAL A 13 -4.16 -21.39 -29.42
CA VAL A 13 -4.54 -21.19 -28.00
C VAL A 13 -5.19 -19.83 -27.86
N ALA A 14 -6.26 -19.62 -28.62
CA ALA A 14 -7.22 -18.57 -28.35
C ALA A 14 -8.15 -19.04 -27.21
N ARG A 15 -7.68 -18.97 -25.95
CA ARG A 15 -8.62 -18.91 -24.82
C ARG A 15 -9.25 -17.52 -24.87
N VAL A 16 -10.47 -17.48 -25.37
CA VAL A 16 -11.39 -16.34 -25.46
C VAL A 16 -11.26 -15.46 -24.21
N ASN A 17 -10.78 -14.22 -24.37
CA ASN A 17 -10.96 -13.18 -23.37
C ASN A 17 -12.46 -12.82 -23.35
N THR A 18 -13.23 -13.47 -22.49
CA THR A 18 -14.68 -13.25 -22.34
C THR A 18 -15.01 -11.90 -21.69
N SER A 19 -14.02 -11.23 -21.11
CA SER A 19 -14.10 -9.91 -20.48
C SER A 19 -12.77 -9.17 -20.67
N GLU A 20 -12.84 -7.86 -20.84
CA GLU A 20 -11.68 -6.96 -20.77
C GLU A 20 -11.12 -6.85 -19.34
N TRP A 21 -11.94 -7.14 -18.33
CA TRP A 21 -11.58 -7.15 -16.92
C TRP A 21 -11.20 -8.56 -16.48
N THR A 22 -9.91 -8.79 -16.22
CA THR A 22 -9.38 -10.07 -15.77
C THR A 22 -9.26 -10.15 -14.25
N LEU A 23 -9.27 -11.38 -13.72
CA LEU A 23 -8.96 -11.64 -12.32
C LEU A 23 -7.45 -11.43 -12.08
N ASP A 24 -7.11 -10.30 -11.47
CA ASP A 24 -5.73 -9.91 -11.14
C ASP A 24 -5.35 -10.20 -9.67
N TYR A 25 -6.27 -10.81 -8.92
CA TYR A 25 -6.11 -11.13 -7.50
C TYR A 25 -5.96 -12.65 -7.30
N PRO A 26 -5.26 -13.09 -6.23
CA PRO A 26 -5.07 -14.52 -5.99
C PRO A 26 -6.37 -15.24 -5.61
N PRO A 27 -6.38 -16.59 -5.70
CA PRO A 27 -7.59 -17.41 -5.68
C PRO A 27 -8.60 -17.17 -4.56
N PHE A 28 -8.15 -16.88 -3.33
CA PHE A 28 -9.10 -16.68 -2.23
C PHE A 28 -9.97 -15.45 -2.44
N PHE A 29 -9.49 -14.44 -3.18
CA PHE A 29 -10.33 -13.29 -3.50
C PHE A 29 -11.40 -13.65 -4.52
N ALA A 30 -11.09 -14.53 -5.47
CA ALA A 30 -12.09 -15.07 -6.39
C ALA A 30 -13.16 -15.88 -5.64
N TYR A 31 -12.78 -16.65 -4.62
CA TYR A 31 -13.75 -17.36 -3.77
C TYR A 31 -14.58 -16.40 -2.91
N PHE A 32 -13.99 -15.31 -2.43
CA PHE A 32 -14.73 -14.25 -1.74
C PHE A 32 -15.78 -13.60 -2.65
N GLU A 33 -15.39 -13.16 -3.86
CA GLU A 33 -16.32 -12.60 -4.84
C GLU A 33 -17.38 -13.62 -5.29
N TRP A 34 -17.01 -14.90 -5.42
CA TRP A 34 -17.94 -15.97 -5.72
C TRP A 34 -18.97 -16.19 -4.59
N LEU A 35 -18.56 -16.08 -3.32
CA LEU A 35 -19.49 -16.13 -2.19
C LEU A 35 -20.47 -14.96 -2.23
N LEU A 36 -19.97 -13.74 -2.49
CA LEU A 36 -20.83 -12.56 -2.62
C LEU A 36 -21.81 -12.69 -3.79
N SER A 37 -21.39 -13.31 -4.91
CA SER A 37 -22.28 -13.51 -6.07
C SER A 37 -23.48 -14.41 -5.76
N GLN A 38 -23.34 -15.34 -4.81
CA GLN A 38 -24.48 -16.17 -4.36
C GLN A 38 -25.57 -15.34 -3.67
N ALA A 39 -25.21 -14.22 -3.03
CA ALA A 39 -26.18 -13.27 -2.47
C ALA A 39 -26.65 -12.26 -3.53
N ALA A 40 -25.76 -11.84 -4.43
CA ALA A 40 -26.03 -10.85 -5.46
C ALA A 40 -27.19 -11.24 -6.37
N GLN A 41 -27.38 -12.53 -6.66
CA GLN A 41 -28.49 -13.02 -7.49
C GLN A 41 -29.88 -12.61 -6.96
N TYR A 42 -30.00 -12.44 -5.64
CA TYR A 42 -31.24 -12.02 -4.98
C TYR A 42 -31.40 -10.50 -4.91
N ALA A 43 -30.29 -9.76 -4.96
CA ALA A 43 -30.31 -8.31 -4.99
C ALA A 43 -30.63 -7.78 -6.39
N ASP A 44 -29.92 -8.30 -7.40
CA ASP A 44 -30.14 -7.98 -8.80
C ASP A 44 -29.39 -8.99 -9.70
N ALA A 45 -30.15 -9.91 -10.30
CA ALA A 45 -29.62 -10.96 -11.16
C ALA A 45 -28.96 -10.43 -12.46
N SER A 46 -29.31 -9.22 -12.90
CA SER A 46 -28.75 -8.62 -14.12
C SER A 46 -27.28 -8.25 -13.96
N MET A 47 -26.81 -8.01 -12.72
CA MET A 47 -25.41 -7.72 -12.44
C MET A 47 -24.49 -8.94 -12.63
N LEU A 48 -25.04 -10.16 -12.59
CA LEU A 48 -24.28 -11.41 -12.73
C LEU A 48 -24.13 -11.85 -14.19
N GLN A 49 -24.75 -11.13 -15.12
CA GLN A 49 -24.63 -11.42 -16.54
C GLN A 49 -23.28 -10.93 -17.06
N VAL A 50 -22.35 -11.85 -17.32
CA VAL A 50 -20.96 -11.56 -17.73
C VAL A 50 -20.86 -10.66 -18.98
N LYS A 51 -21.85 -10.70 -19.88
CA LYS A 51 -21.88 -9.88 -21.10
C LYS A 51 -22.53 -8.51 -20.92
N ASN A 52 -23.12 -8.22 -19.76
CA ASN A 52 -23.83 -6.98 -19.47
C ASN A 52 -22.85 -5.88 -19.01
N LEU A 53 -21.90 -5.55 -19.89
CA LEU A 53 -20.84 -4.59 -19.62
C LEU A 53 -21.42 -3.18 -19.44
N GLY A 54 -20.95 -2.45 -18.43
CA GLY A 54 -21.42 -1.09 -18.12
C GLY A 54 -22.78 -1.03 -17.42
N TYR A 55 -23.30 -2.15 -16.91
CA TYR A 55 -24.57 -2.18 -16.19
C TYR A 55 -24.48 -1.54 -14.79
N ASP A 56 -25.37 -0.58 -14.53
CA ASP A 56 -25.45 0.16 -13.28
C ASP A 56 -26.90 0.40 -12.82
N SER A 57 -27.47 -0.56 -12.10
CA SER A 57 -28.73 -0.32 -11.38
C SER A 57 -28.47 0.22 -9.97
N TRP A 58 -29.47 0.91 -9.39
CA TRP A 58 -29.40 1.30 -7.99
C TRP A 58 -29.22 0.10 -7.07
N GLN A 59 -29.89 -1.01 -7.36
CA GLN A 59 -29.78 -2.27 -6.62
C GLN A 59 -28.35 -2.81 -6.64
N THR A 60 -27.70 -2.80 -7.81
CA THR A 60 -26.29 -3.18 -7.97
C THR A 60 -25.39 -2.26 -7.15
N ILE A 61 -25.54 -0.94 -7.27
CA ILE A 61 -24.71 0.03 -6.54
C ILE A 61 -24.87 -0.14 -5.03
N TYR A 62 -26.11 -0.28 -4.53
CA TYR A 62 -26.37 -0.48 -3.10
C TYR A 62 -25.82 -1.81 -2.60
N PHE A 63 -25.99 -2.89 -3.36
CA PHE A 63 -25.46 -4.20 -3.00
C PHE A 63 -23.94 -4.15 -2.87
N GLN A 64 -23.24 -3.65 -3.88
CA GLN A 64 -21.79 -3.53 -3.90
C GLN A 64 -21.28 -2.65 -2.74
N ARG A 65 -21.87 -1.48 -2.50
CA ARG A 65 -21.47 -0.63 -1.37
C ARG A 65 -21.76 -1.29 -0.01
N ALA A 66 -22.88 -2.02 0.12
CA ALA A 66 -23.22 -2.72 1.34
C ALA A 66 -22.27 -3.87 1.64
N THR A 67 -21.80 -4.62 0.63
CA THR A 67 -20.83 -5.71 0.83
C THR A 67 -19.47 -5.17 1.29
N VAL A 68 -19.03 -4.02 0.77
CA VAL A 68 -17.82 -3.34 1.27
C VAL A 68 -17.98 -3.02 2.76
N VAL A 69 -19.03 -2.29 3.14
CA VAL A 69 -19.29 -1.91 4.55
C VAL A 69 -19.45 -3.13 5.46
N ALA A 70 -20.14 -4.18 5.01
CA ALA A 70 -20.31 -5.41 5.78
C ALA A 70 -18.98 -6.14 5.99
N SER A 71 -18.13 -6.21 4.95
CA SER A 71 -16.82 -6.86 5.05
C SER A 71 -15.85 -6.12 5.99
N GLU A 72 -16.01 -4.80 6.15
CA GLU A 72 -15.23 -3.99 7.09
C GLU A 72 -15.52 -4.31 8.57
N LEU A 73 -16.57 -5.06 8.88
CA LEU A 73 -16.75 -5.60 10.24
C LEU A 73 -15.56 -6.45 10.70
N VAL A 74 -14.82 -7.05 9.75
CA VAL A 74 -13.55 -7.74 10.04
C VAL A 74 -12.49 -6.76 10.57
N LEU A 75 -12.40 -5.55 10.01
CA LEU A 75 -11.53 -4.50 10.51
C LEU A 75 -11.93 -4.07 11.92
N LEU A 76 -13.22 -3.82 12.13
CA LEU A 76 -13.74 -3.43 13.45
C LEU A 76 -13.40 -4.48 14.52
N TYR A 77 -13.60 -5.76 14.20
CA TYR A 77 -13.25 -6.86 15.09
C TYR A 77 -11.75 -6.94 15.38
N ALA A 78 -10.91 -6.81 14.36
CA ALA A 78 -9.45 -6.82 14.52
C ALA A 78 -8.95 -5.65 15.40
N LEU A 79 -9.51 -4.45 15.21
CA LEU A 79 -9.22 -3.27 16.01
C LEU A 79 -9.70 -3.43 17.46
N TYR A 80 -10.86 -4.02 17.69
CA TYR A 80 -11.33 -4.36 19.03
C TYR A 80 -10.34 -5.30 19.73
N LEU A 81 -9.87 -6.35 19.07
CA LEU A 81 -8.88 -7.27 19.62
C LEU A 81 -7.52 -6.61 19.86
N PHE A 82 -7.11 -5.68 18.99
CA PHE A 82 -5.92 -4.87 19.19
C PHE A 82 -6.00 -4.06 20.48
N VAL A 83 -7.10 -3.34 20.72
CA VAL A 83 -7.30 -2.57 21.96
C VAL A 83 -7.42 -3.47 23.17
N LYS A 84 -8.14 -4.60 23.06
CA LYS A 84 -8.34 -5.56 24.15
C LYS A 84 -7.04 -6.20 24.61
N SER A 85 -6.15 -6.54 23.67
CA SER A 85 -4.85 -7.18 23.96
C SER A 85 -3.75 -6.19 24.35
N SER A 86 -4.01 -4.88 24.29
CA SER A 86 -3.02 -3.87 24.70
C SER A 86 -2.94 -3.76 26.24
N PRO A 87 -1.74 -3.50 26.79
CA PRO A 87 -1.56 -3.23 28.22
C PRO A 87 -2.45 -2.10 28.74
N SER A 88 -2.88 -2.16 30.00
CA SER A 88 -3.73 -1.14 30.62
C SER A 88 -3.14 0.28 30.55
N SER A 89 -1.81 0.39 30.63
CA SER A 89 -1.09 1.67 30.54
C SER A 89 -1.14 2.32 29.15
N SER A 90 -1.26 1.52 28.08
CA SER A 90 -1.29 1.99 26.69
C SER A 90 -2.65 1.81 26.00
N LYS A 91 -3.68 1.44 26.76
CA LYS A 91 -5.00 1.12 26.23
C LYS A 91 -5.71 2.33 25.64
N LYS A 92 -5.54 3.51 26.25
CA LYS A 92 -6.07 4.79 25.75
C LYS A 92 -5.44 5.16 24.40
N GLN A 93 -4.13 5.00 24.28
CA GLN A 93 -3.34 5.20 23.06
C GLN A 93 -3.83 4.23 21.97
N SER A 94 -3.95 2.94 22.32
CA SER A 94 -4.40 1.91 21.38
C SER A 94 -5.83 2.19 20.87
N HIS A 95 -6.71 2.66 21.75
CA HIS A 95 -8.07 3.04 21.38
C HIS A 95 -8.09 4.24 20.43
N ALA A 96 -7.30 5.28 20.71
CA ALA A 96 -7.17 6.43 19.81
C ALA A 96 -6.63 6.03 18.42
N ALA A 97 -5.61 5.16 18.37
CA ALA A 97 -5.08 4.62 17.12
C ALA A 97 -6.11 3.77 16.36
N ALA A 98 -6.89 2.95 17.06
CA ALA A 98 -7.95 2.14 16.45
C ALA A 98 -9.03 3.01 15.81
N VAL A 99 -9.51 4.04 16.52
CA VAL A 99 -10.50 4.99 16.00
C VAL A 99 -9.92 5.76 14.80
N SER A 100 -8.66 6.17 14.84
CA SER A 100 -8.05 6.86 13.69
C SER A 100 -7.97 5.99 12.45
N ILE A 101 -7.66 4.69 12.59
CA ILE A 101 -7.61 3.74 11.48
C ILE A 101 -9.01 3.55 10.89
N LEU A 102 -10.01 3.28 11.74
CA LEU A 102 -11.38 3.05 11.32
C LEU A 102 -11.96 4.24 10.56
N LEU A 103 -11.65 5.47 11.02
CA LEU A 103 -12.13 6.70 10.40
C LEU A 103 -11.17 7.24 9.32
N SER A 104 -10.14 6.49 8.91
CA SER A 104 -9.12 6.97 7.99
C SER A 104 -9.74 7.44 6.67
N PRO A 105 -9.41 8.66 6.19
CA PRO A 105 -9.84 9.14 4.88
C PRO A 105 -9.36 8.25 3.73
N GLY A 106 -8.27 7.51 3.93
CA GLY A 106 -7.78 6.58 2.92
C GLY A 106 -8.74 5.42 2.66
N LEU A 107 -9.38 4.90 3.71
CA LEU A 107 -10.43 3.87 3.56
C LEU A 107 -11.68 4.48 2.93
N LEU A 108 -12.12 5.67 3.38
CA LEU A 108 -13.24 6.38 2.77
C LEU A 108 -13.05 6.55 1.24
N ILE A 109 -11.90 7.09 0.84
CA ILE A 109 -11.59 7.38 -0.56
C ILE A 109 -11.46 6.08 -1.37
N ILE A 110 -10.70 5.10 -0.88
CA ILE A 110 -10.33 3.93 -1.68
C ILE A 110 -11.42 2.86 -1.67
N ASP A 111 -12.09 2.64 -0.55
CA ASP A 111 -13.06 1.55 -0.42
C ASP A 111 -14.48 1.99 -0.70
N HIS A 112 -14.94 3.07 -0.07
CA HIS A 112 -16.35 3.48 -0.16
C HIS A 112 -16.66 4.33 -1.40
N ILE A 113 -15.68 5.08 -1.90
CA ILE A 113 -15.84 5.92 -3.11
C ILE A 113 -15.24 5.19 -4.32
N HIS A 114 -13.98 4.76 -4.26
CA HIS A 114 -13.27 4.07 -5.36
C HIS A 114 -13.51 2.56 -5.42
N PHE A 115 -14.46 2.05 -4.62
CA PHE A 115 -14.93 0.66 -4.61
C PHE A 115 -13.83 -0.40 -4.51
N GLN A 116 -13.32 -0.61 -3.29
CA GLN A 116 -12.35 -1.66 -2.97
C GLN A 116 -12.64 -2.30 -1.61
N TYR A 117 -12.10 -3.49 -1.38
CA TYR A 117 -12.24 -4.25 -0.13
C TYR A 117 -10.98 -4.16 0.75
N ASN A 118 -10.28 -3.02 0.81
CA ASN A 118 -9.03 -2.95 1.56
C ASN A 118 -9.24 -2.98 3.08
N GLY A 119 -10.31 -2.41 3.62
CA GLY A 119 -10.65 -2.42 5.04
C GLY A 119 -10.80 -3.85 5.55
N PHE A 120 -11.52 -4.71 4.82
CA PHE A 120 -11.56 -6.15 5.05
C PHE A 120 -10.15 -6.77 5.12
N LEU A 121 -9.30 -6.52 4.11
CA LEU A 121 -7.95 -7.08 4.03
C LEU A 121 -7.01 -6.53 5.12
N TYR A 122 -7.12 -5.25 5.47
CA TYR A 122 -6.40 -4.64 6.59
C TYR A 122 -6.89 -5.17 7.93
N GLY A 123 -8.17 -5.54 8.03
CA GLY A 123 -8.71 -6.25 9.19
C GLY A 123 -8.00 -7.59 9.38
N ILE A 124 -7.85 -8.38 8.32
CA ILE A 124 -7.07 -9.63 8.36
C ILE A 124 -5.59 -9.36 8.71
N LEU A 125 -4.98 -8.32 8.14
CA LEU A 125 -3.61 -7.92 8.47
C LEU A 125 -3.48 -7.62 9.97
N ILE A 126 -4.29 -6.71 10.50
CA ILE A 126 -4.25 -6.32 11.91
C ILE A 126 -4.53 -7.52 12.81
N HIS A 127 -5.47 -8.39 12.42
CA HIS A 127 -5.77 -9.60 13.17
C HIS A 127 -4.55 -10.52 13.27
N SER A 128 -3.82 -10.73 12.16
CA SER A 128 -2.57 -11.49 12.18
C SER A 128 -1.49 -10.83 13.06
N ILE A 129 -1.35 -9.49 12.99
CA ILE A 129 -0.44 -8.72 13.85
C ILE A 129 -0.79 -8.88 15.34
N VAL A 130 -2.08 -8.91 15.68
CA VAL A 130 -2.55 -9.10 17.06
C VAL A 130 -2.21 -10.50 17.55
N PHE A 131 -2.39 -11.54 16.74
CA PHE A 131 -1.97 -12.90 17.10
C PHE A 131 -0.48 -13.02 17.39
N ALA A 132 0.36 -12.26 16.68
CA ALA A 132 1.80 -12.23 16.93
C ALA A 132 2.18 -11.72 18.34
N ARG A 133 1.28 -11.06 19.09
CA ARG A 133 1.56 -10.56 20.45
C ARG A 133 1.84 -11.67 21.46
N SER A 134 1.28 -12.85 21.25
CA SER A 134 1.33 -13.95 22.22
C SER A 134 2.06 -15.16 21.63
N ASP A 135 2.82 -15.86 22.46
CA ASP A 135 3.51 -17.10 22.07
C ASP A 135 2.59 -18.15 21.41
N PRO A 136 1.40 -18.49 21.96
CA PRO A 136 0.50 -19.45 21.31
C PRO A 136 -0.08 -18.91 19.99
N GLY A 137 -0.19 -17.60 19.83
CA GLY A 137 -0.76 -16.96 18.64
C GLY A 137 0.19 -16.88 17.44
N LYS A 138 1.50 -17.09 17.60
CA LYS A 138 2.48 -16.95 16.51
C LYS A 138 2.19 -17.84 15.29
N LEU A 139 1.76 -19.08 15.50
CA LEU A 139 1.36 -19.96 14.40
C LEU A 139 0.13 -19.41 13.65
N ALA A 140 -0.90 -18.99 14.40
CA ALA A 140 -2.10 -18.41 13.83
C ALA A 140 -1.80 -17.10 13.07
N SER A 141 -0.88 -16.27 13.59
CA SER A 141 -0.39 -15.09 12.89
C SER A 141 0.15 -15.43 11.49
N GLY A 142 0.99 -16.47 11.38
CA GLY A 142 1.54 -16.90 10.09
C GLY A 142 0.47 -17.44 9.13
N ILE A 143 -0.45 -18.26 9.62
CA ILE A 143 -1.53 -18.85 8.81
C ILE A 143 -2.50 -17.77 8.30
N VAL A 144 -2.92 -16.84 9.16
CA VAL A 144 -3.81 -15.74 8.78
C VAL A 144 -3.13 -14.81 7.77
N PHE A 145 -1.83 -14.52 7.95
CA PHE A 145 -1.08 -13.73 6.97
C PHE A 145 -0.90 -14.47 5.63
N ALA A 146 -0.72 -15.79 5.63
CA ALA A 146 -0.68 -16.57 4.40
C ALA A 146 -2.01 -16.54 3.65
N ALA A 147 -3.14 -16.61 4.37
CA ALA A 147 -4.46 -16.44 3.77
C ALA A 147 -4.63 -15.04 3.18
N LEU A 148 -4.11 -14.00 3.84
CA LEU A 148 -4.07 -12.64 3.32
C LEU A 148 -3.27 -12.52 2.02
N LEU A 149 -2.11 -13.18 1.91
CA LEU A 149 -1.34 -13.25 0.66
C LEU A 149 -2.13 -13.90 -0.47
N CYS A 150 -2.92 -14.94 -0.14
CA CYS A 150 -3.80 -15.62 -1.10
C CYS A 150 -5.07 -14.82 -1.43
N LEU A 151 -5.38 -13.75 -0.69
CA LEU A 151 -6.42 -12.76 -1.01
C LEU A 151 -5.86 -11.59 -1.83
N LYS A 152 -4.67 -11.09 -1.52
CA LYS A 152 -4.04 -10.00 -2.28
C LYS A 152 -2.51 -10.10 -2.21
N HIS A 153 -1.88 -10.30 -3.36
CA HIS A 153 -0.44 -10.54 -3.43
C HIS A 153 0.41 -9.31 -3.05
N ILE A 154 -0.15 -8.10 -3.01
CA ILE A 154 0.57 -6.88 -2.61
C ILE A 154 1.12 -6.95 -1.17
N TYR A 155 0.50 -7.76 -0.31
CA TYR A 155 1.01 -7.99 1.05
C TYR A 155 2.34 -8.75 1.08
N LEU A 156 2.84 -9.22 -0.06
CA LEU A 156 4.20 -9.76 -0.19
C LEU A 156 5.27 -8.74 0.24
N TYR A 157 4.99 -7.43 0.17
CA TYR A 157 5.85 -6.37 0.68
C TYR A 157 6.13 -6.51 2.19
N LEU A 158 5.21 -7.12 2.92
CA LEU A 158 5.27 -7.34 4.36
C LEU A 158 5.86 -8.69 4.75
N ALA A 159 5.90 -9.65 3.80
CA ALA A 159 6.29 -11.02 4.06
C ALA A 159 7.70 -11.20 4.65
N PRO A 160 8.73 -10.42 4.27
CA PRO A 160 10.05 -10.53 4.90
C PRO A 160 10.03 -10.37 6.43
N ALA A 161 9.22 -9.43 6.94
CA ALA A 161 9.09 -9.22 8.37
C ALA A 161 8.43 -10.41 9.08
N TYR A 162 7.36 -10.97 8.49
CA TYR A 162 6.71 -12.18 9.02
C TYR A 162 7.66 -13.38 9.00
N PHE A 163 8.40 -13.57 7.91
CA PHE A 163 9.35 -14.67 7.78
C PHE A 163 10.40 -14.60 8.89
N VAL A 164 11.09 -13.46 9.02
CA VAL A 164 12.14 -13.29 10.03
C VAL A 164 11.59 -13.40 11.45
N TYR A 165 10.42 -12.82 11.71
CA TYR A 165 9.79 -12.88 13.03
C TYR A 165 9.41 -14.30 13.42
N LEU A 166 8.70 -15.03 12.56
CA LEU A 166 8.26 -16.40 12.86
C LEU A 166 9.45 -17.36 12.92
N LEU A 167 10.43 -17.21 12.03
CA LEU A 167 11.67 -17.97 12.09
C LEU A 167 12.34 -17.80 13.46
N ARG A 168 12.57 -16.56 13.88
CA ARG A 168 13.29 -16.29 15.13
C ARG A 168 12.47 -16.58 16.38
N ALA A 169 11.19 -16.20 16.40
CA ALA A 169 10.34 -16.16 17.60
C ALA A 169 9.51 -17.42 17.81
N TYR A 170 9.32 -18.24 16.77
CA TYR A 170 8.49 -19.46 16.83
C TYR A 170 9.30 -20.72 16.51
N CYS A 171 10.15 -20.69 15.48
CA CYS A 171 10.93 -21.83 15.02
C CYS A 171 12.28 -22.01 15.74
N ILE A 172 12.89 -20.93 16.23
CA ILE A 172 14.17 -20.95 16.95
C ILE A 172 13.94 -20.69 18.44
N GLY A 173 14.67 -21.41 19.30
CA GLY A 173 14.62 -21.28 20.75
C GLY A 173 15.20 -19.96 21.27
N PRO A 174 14.84 -19.55 22.50
CA PRO A 174 15.30 -18.29 23.07
C PRO A 174 16.80 -18.31 23.41
N ARG A 175 17.36 -19.49 23.69
CA ARG A 175 18.74 -19.65 24.19
C ARG A 175 19.82 -19.49 23.13
N SER A 176 19.59 -20.01 21.92
CA SER A 176 20.60 -20.03 20.85
C SER A 176 19.93 -20.10 19.48
N ILE A 177 20.63 -19.58 18.46
CA ILE A 177 20.20 -19.72 17.05
C ILE A 177 20.24 -21.16 16.55
N PHE A 178 21.02 -22.02 17.23
CA PHE A 178 21.14 -23.45 16.91
C PHE A 178 20.07 -24.31 17.60
N ASP A 179 19.28 -23.74 18.52
CA ASP A 179 18.17 -24.42 19.19
C ASP A 179 16.94 -24.45 18.29
N ILE A 180 16.92 -25.34 17.30
CA ILE A 180 15.84 -25.44 16.31
C ILE A 180 14.67 -26.22 16.91
N ARG A 181 13.51 -25.57 17.03
CA ARG A 181 12.24 -26.20 17.43
C ARG A 181 11.61 -26.91 16.23
N PHE A 182 12.16 -28.06 15.85
CA PHE A 182 11.80 -28.79 14.65
C PHE A 182 10.29 -29.01 14.46
N PHE A 183 9.57 -29.40 15.51
CA PHE A 183 8.11 -29.57 15.44
C PHE A 183 7.35 -28.27 15.16
N ASN A 184 7.85 -27.12 15.62
CA ASN A 184 7.26 -25.83 15.29
C ASN A 184 7.49 -25.48 13.83
N CYS A 185 8.68 -25.78 13.28
CA CYS A 185 8.97 -25.62 11.85
C CYS A 185 8.01 -26.45 11.00
N ILE A 186 7.78 -27.72 11.36
CA ILE A 186 6.83 -28.59 10.66
C ILE A 186 5.41 -28.03 10.75
N LYS A 187 4.94 -27.66 11.95
CA LYS A 187 3.59 -27.08 12.13
C LYS A 187 3.39 -25.83 11.27
N LEU A 188 4.38 -24.94 11.24
CA LEU A 188 4.33 -23.74 10.41
C LEU A 188 4.34 -24.11 8.93
N GLY A 189 5.27 -24.96 8.49
CA GLY A 189 5.39 -25.38 7.09
C GLY A 189 4.13 -26.06 6.57
N LEU A 190 3.56 -26.99 7.34
CA LEU A 190 2.29 -27.66 7.01
C LEU A 190 1.12 -26.67 7.01
N GLY A 191 1.04 -25.76 7.99
CA GLY A 191 -0.01 -24.76 8.05
C GLY A 191 0.01 -23.81 6.85
N LEU A 192 1.18 -23.30 6.48
CA LEU A 192 1.36 -22.47 5.29
C LEU A 192 1.06 -23.28 4.02
N GLY A 193 1.62 -24.49 3.92
CA GLY A 193 1.41 -25.38 2.78
C GLY A 193 -0.06 -25.70 2.55
N ALA A 194 -0.83 -25.94 3.61
CA ALA A 194 -2.27 -26.18 3.54
C ALA A 194 -3.02 -24.97 2.97
N VAL A 195 -2.69 -23.74 3.43
CA VAL A 195 -3.31 -22.51 2.91
C VAL A 195 -3.04 -22.34 1.41
N PHE A 196 -1.77 -22.47 0.99
CA PHE A 196 -1.41 -22.35 -0.43
C PHE A 196 -1.99 -23.49 -1.28
N ALA A 197 -2.05 -24.71 -0.76
CA ALA A 197 -2.69 -25.83 -1.45
C ALA A 197 -4.20 -25.61 -1.62
N LEU A 198 -4.90 -25.06 -0.62
CA LEU A 198 -6.31 -24.72 -0.75
C LEU A 198 -6.54 -23.59 -1.77
N ALA A 199 -5.65 -22.60 -1.82
CA ALA A 199 -5.77 -21.49 -2.78
C ALA A 199 -5.44 -21.94 -4.21
N PHE A 200 -4.28 -22.55 -4.41
CA PHE A 200 -3.72 -22.80 -5.75
C PHE A 200 -3.90 -24.25 -6.23
N GLY A 201 -4.22 -25.19 -5.35
CA GLY A 201 -4.38 -26.61 -5.68
C GLY A 201 -5.38 -26.89 -6.81
N PRO A 202 -6.59 -26.29 -6.80
CA PRO A 202 -7.52 -26.45 -7.92
C PRO A 202 -6.95 -25.98 -9.25
N PHE A 203 -6.22 -24.87 -9.27
CA PHE A 203 -5.59 -24.33 -10.47
C PHE A 203 -4.37 -25.14 -10.91
N ALA A 204 -3.67 -25.79 -9.98
CA ALA A 204 -2.60 -26.74 -10.27
C ALA A 204 -3.17 -28.01 -10.93
N TYR A 205 -4.26 -28.55 -10.40
CA TYR A 205 -4.96 -29.69 -10.98
C TYR A 205 -5.50 -29.40 -12.39
N LEU A 206 -5.97 -28.17 -12.64
CA LEU A 206 -6.45 -27.72 -13.94
C LEU A 206 -5.35 -27.25 -14.90
N GLU A 207 -4.07 -27.36 -14.53
CA GLU A 207 -2.91 -26.91 -15.32
C GLU A 207 -2.96 -25.41 -15.70
N GLN A 208 -3.52 -24.56 -14.84
CA GLN A 208 -3.71 -23.11 -15.07
C GLN A 208 -2.73 -22.21 -14.31
N ILE A 209 -1.75 -22.78 -13.59
CA ILE A 209 -0.82 -22.02 -12.75
C ILE A 209 0.00 -20.99 -13.53
N SER A 210 0.49 -21.33 -14.72
CA SER A 210 1.28 -20.40 -15.55
C SER A 210 0.47 -19.17 -15.96
N GLN A 211 -0.79 -19.38 -16.38
CA GLN A 211 -1.72 -18.30 -16.74
C GLN A 211 -2.09 -17.45 -15.52
N LEU A 212 -2.26 -18.07 -14.35
CA LEU A 212 -2.58 -17.36 -13.13
C LEU A 212 -1.41 -16.48 -12.66
N LEU A 213 -0.18 -17.02 -12.71
CA LEU A 213 1.03 -16.27 -12.34
C LEU A 213 1.30 -15.08 -13.27
N SER A 214 1.07 -15.22 -14.57
CA SER A 214 1.26 -14.11 -15.52
C SER A 214 0.26 -12.97 -15.30
N ARG A 215 -0.94 -13.27 -14.77
CA ARG A 215 -1.94 -12.26 -14.39
C ARG A 215 -1.63 -11.60 -13.04
N LEU A 216 -1.18 -12.39 -12.05
CA LEU A 216 -0.81 -11.84 -10.74
C LEU A 216 0.43 -10.93 -10.81
N PHE A 217 1.38 -11.24 -11.69
CA PHE A 217 2.62 -10.50 -11.83
C PHE A 217 2.83 -10.02 -13.28
N PRO A 218 2.11 -8.97 -13.72
CA PRO A 218 2.24 -8.43 -15.07
C PRO A 218 3.53 -7.60 -15.17
N PHE A 219 4.54 -8.14 -15.87
CA PHE A 219 5.86 -7.50 -15.99
C PHE A 219 5.93 -6.35 -17.02
N SER A 220 4.88 -6.12 -17.82
CA SER A 220 4.87 -5.16 -18.94
C SER A 220 4.58 -3.70 -18.53
N ARG A 221 4.94 -3.29 -17.31
CA ARG A 221 4.58 -1.96 -16.79
C ARG A 221 5.82 -1.11 -16.47
N GLY A 222 5.76 0.19 -16.81
CA GLY A 222 6.83 1.16 -16.55
C GLY A 222 7.00 1.51 -15.06
N LEU A 223 8.08 2.22 -14.73
CA LEU A 223 8.48 2.53 -13.34
C LEU A 223 7.44 3.37 -12.59
N CYS A 224 6.96 4.45 -13.22
CA CYS A 224 5.93 5.33 -12.68
C CYS A 224 4.63 5.14 -13.46
N HIS A 225 3.51 5.18 -12.75
CA HIS A 225 2.19 5.26 -13.37
C HIS A 225 1.93 6.70 -13.88
N ALA A 226 0.83 6.90 -14.63
CA ALA A 226 0.42 8.23 -15.13
C ALA A 226 0.30 9.28 -14.02
N TYR A 227 -0.22 8.85 -12.86
CA TYR A 227 -0.14 9.59 -11.61
C TYR A 227 1.01 9.02 -10.78
N TRP A 228 1.95 9.88 -10.38
CA TRP A 228 3.13 9.42 -9.64
C TRP A 228 2.76 9.13 -8.19
N ALA A 229 2.92 7.88 -7.77
CA ALA A 229 2.86 7.54 -6.36
C ALA A 229 3.93 8.36 -5.59
N PRO A 230 3.64 8.81 -4.36
CA PRO A 230 4.54 9.70 -3.60
C PRO A 230 5.77 8.96 -3.04
N ASN A 231 6.63 8.47 -3.93
CA ASN A 231 7.82 7.69 -3.62
C ASN A 231 9.09 8.37 -4.17
N VAL A 232 10.25 7.71 -4.04
CA VAL A 232 11.52 8.28 -4.50
C VAL A 232 11.53 8.53 -6.00
N TRP A 233 10.80 7.72 -6.78
CA TRP A 233 10.71 7.87 -8.23
C TRP A 233 9.92 9.10 -8.66
N ALA A 234 8.95 9.57 -7.86
CA ALA A 234 8.29 10.86 -8.10
C ALA A 234 9.24 12.05 -7.92
N MET A 235 10.12 12.00 -6.90
CA MET A 235 11.15 13.03 -6.73
C MET A 235 12.19 12.97 -7.84
N TYR A 236 12.58 11.75 -8.24
CA TYR A 236 13.52 11.51 -9.34
C TYR A 236 12.98 12.05 -10.67
N SER A 237 11.72 11.73 -10.99
CA SER A 237 11.02 12.21 -12.18
C SER A 237 10.87 13.72 -12.18
N PHE A 238 10.51 14.33 -11.04
CA PHE A 238 10.46 15.78 -10.90
C PHE A 238 11.84 16.43 -11.13
N THR A 239 12.89 15.83 -10.58
CA THR A 239 14.27 16.32 -10.75
C THR A 239 14.68 16.27 -12.22
N ASP A 240 14.39 15.18 -12.93
CA ASP A 240 14.63 15.07 -14.39
C ASP A 240 13.92 16.21 -15.15
N ARG A 241 12.67 16.53 -14.78
CA ARG A 241 11.89 17.61 -15.40
C ARG A 241 12.50 18.99 -15.16
N VAL A 242 12.94 19.26 -13.93
CA VAL A 242 13.64 20.52 -13.62
C VAL A 242 14.97 20.59 -14.39
N LEU A 243 15.72 19.50 -14.47
CA LEU A 243 16.98 19.45 -15.19
C LEU A 243 16.82 19.70 -16.69
N ILE A 244 15.73 19.25 -17.32
CA ILE A 244 15.42 19.58 -18.73
C ILE A 244 15.36 21.10 -18.94
N LEU A 245 14.77 21.85 -18.00
CA LEU A 245 14.64 23.31 -18.09
C LEU A 245 15.99 24.02 -17.96
N VAL A 246 16.92 23.47 -17.18
CA VAL A 246 18.24 24.06 -16.90
C VAL A 246 19.32 23.52 -17.86
N ALA A 247 19.07 22.39 -18.54
CA ALA A 247 20.01 21.73 -19.44
C ALA A 247 20.61 22.64 -20.53
N PRO A 248 19.87 23.58 -21.16
CA PRO A 248 20.45 24.52 -22.13
C PRO A 248 21.53 25.42 -21.52
N TYR A 249 21.39 25.77 -20.24
CA TYR A 249 22.34 26.62 -19.51
C TYR A 249 23.56 25.84 -19.02
N LEU A 250 23.36 24.57 -18.65
CA LEU A 250 24.40 23.69 -18.10
C LEU A 250 25.09 22.79 -19.13
N LYS A 251 24.71 22.88 -20.41
CA LYS A 251 25.22 22.04 -21.51
C LYS A 251 25.12 20.53 -21.23
N LEU A 252 24.06 20.11 -20.54
CA LEU A 252 23.83 18.70 -20.23
C LEU A 252 23.36 17.93 -21.48
N PRO A 253 23.80 16.67 -21.66
CA PRO A 253 23.31 15.84 -22.74
C PRO A 253 21.81 15.55 -22.54
N LEU A 254 21.02 15.75 -23.60
CA LEU A 254 19.57 15.56 -23.57
C LEU A 254 19.15 14.43 -24.50
N ASN A 255 18.43 13.44 -23.97
CA ASN A 255 17.76 12.46 -24.80
C ASN A 255 16.41 13.01 -25.28
N THR A 256 16.37 13.53 -26.50
CA THR A 256 15.19 14.16 -27.11
C THR A 256 13.97 13.23 -27.20
N SER A 257 14.17 11.91 -27.28
CA SER A 257 13.08 10.93 -27.32
C SER A 257 12.34 10.77 -25.98
N ALA A 258 13.01 11.07 -24.86
CA ALA A 258 12.49 10.92 -23.50
C ALA A 258 11.86 12.20 -22.94
N VAL A 259 12.04 13.34 -23.61
CA VAL A 259 11.53 14.66 -23.17
C VAL A 259 10.02 14.65 -22.98
N ASN A 260 9.25 13.82 -23.69
CA ASN A 260 7.79 13.73 -23.53
C ASN A 260 7.30 12.42 -22.88
N SER A 261 8.20 11.52 -22.45
CA SER A 261 7.81 10.18 -21.98
C SER A 261 6.96 10.24 -20.70
N VAL A 262 7.35 11.07 -19.72
CA VAL A 262 6.69 11.12 -18.40
C VAL A 262 5.52 12.13 -18.34
N THR A 263 5.29 12.94 -19.38
CA THR A 263 4.25 13.99 -19.42
C THR A 263 3.00 13.61 -20.21
N ARG A 264 2.98 12.44 -20.86
CA ARG A 264 1.85 12.00 -21.69
C ARG A 264 0.64 11.50 -20.89
N GLY A 265 0.77 11.28 -19.58
CA GLY A 265 -0.28 10.65 -18.77
C GLY A 265 -0.64 9.23 -19.23
N LEU A 266 0.17 8.61 -20.09
CA LEU A 266 -0.02 7.26 -20.60
C LEU A 266 0.81 6.27 -19.78
N VAL A 267 0.22 5.11 -19.47
CA VAL A 267 0.92 3.98 -18.83
C VAL A 267 1.84 3.35 -19.88
N GLY A 268 3.15 3.61 -19.78
CA GLY A 268 4.16 3.09 -20.70
C GLY A 268 5.56 3.09 -20.09
N ASP A 269 6.56 2.67 -20.87
CA ASP A 269 7.96 2.65 -20.41
C ASP A 269 8.46 4.06 -20.15
N THR A 270 8.69 4.37 -18.88
CA THR A 270 9.24 5.64 -18.41
C THR A 270 10.71 5.73 -18.81
N SER A 271 11.04 6.70 -19.66
CA SER A 271 12.41 7.07 -19.98
C SER A 271 12.73 8.46 -19.46
N PHE A 272 13.94 8.62 -18.93
CA PHE A 272 14.44 9.89 -18.39
C PHE A 272 15.30 10.62 -19.42
N ALA A 273 15.18 11.94 -19.48
CA ALA A 273 15.81 12.76 -20.50
C ALA A 273 17.24 13.17 -20.14
N VAL A 274 17.50 13.39 -18.84
CA VAL A 274 18.79 13.81 -18.29
C VAL A 274 19.33 12.74 -17.34
N LEU A 275 18.48 12.23 -16.45
CA LEU A 275 18.84 11.24 -15.46
C LEU A 275 18.93 9.82 -16.07
N PRO A 276 19.70 8.90 -15.46
CA PRO A 276 19.79 7.53 -15.97
C PRO A 276 18.49 6.74 -15.80
N ASN A 277 18.22 5.85 -16.76
CA ASN A 277 17.09 4.93 -16.67
C ASN A 277 17.27 3.93 -15.53
N ILE A 278 16.22 3.79 -14.72
CA ILE A 278 16.18 2.85 -13.62
C ILE A 278 15.59 1.53 -14.13
N THR A 279 16.20 0.41 -13.77
CA THR A 279 15.72 -0.93 -14.15
C THR A 279 14.98 -1.61 -12.99
N PRO A 280 14.10 -2.59 -13.26
CA PRO A 280 13.46 -3.39 -12.21
C PRO A 280 14.45 -4.09 -11.27
N ARG A 281 15.66 -4.43 -11.77
CA ARG A 281 16.72 -5.02 -10.96
C ARG A 281 17.29 -4.01 -9.96
N THR A 282 17.49 -2.77 -10.38
CA THR A 282 17.97 -1.68 -9.52
C THR A 282 16.97 -1.43 -8.39
N THR A 283 15.68 -1.32 -8.70
CA THR A 283 14.62 -1.11 -7.70
C THR A 283 14.53 -2.26 -6.71
N PHE A 284 14.69 -3.50 -7.18
CA PHE A 284 14.70 -4.69 -6.33
C PHE A 284 15.87 -4.66 -5.32
N ILE A 285 17.09 -4.36 -5.79
CA ILE A 285 18.27 -4.25 -4.93
C ILE A 285 18.09 -3.13 -3.89
N LEU A 286 17.62 -1.95 -4.31
CA LEU A 286 17.39 -0.83 -3.39
C LEU A 286 16.32 -1.15 -2.35
N THR A 287 15.23 -1.81 -2.76
CA THR A 287 14.17 -2.26 -1.86
C THR A 287 14.74 -3.21 -0.80
N LEU A 288 15.49 -4.25 -1.21
CA LEU A 288 16.10 -5.18 -0.27
C LEU A 288 17.10 -4.49 0.65
N ALA A 289 17.97 -3.62 0.11
CA ALA A 289 18.94 -2.86 0.90
C ALA A 289 18.26 -1.99 1.97
N ALA A 290 17.11 -1.39 1.66
CA ALA A 290 16.31 -0.61 2.62
C ALA A 290 15.67 -1.48 3.72
N GLN A 291 15.33 -2.74 3.42
CA GLN A 291 14.66 -3.66 4.34
C GLN A 291 15.63 -4.41 5.27
N ILE A 292 16.80 -4.81 4.76
CA ILE A 292 17.77 -5.66 5.46
C ILE A 292 18.13 -5.16 6.86
N PRO A 293 18.47 -3.88 7.10
CA PRO A 293 18.83 -3.41 8.44
C PRO A 293 17.73 -3.66 9.48
N ALA A 294 16.46 -3.42 9.10
CA ALA A 294 15.32 -3.63 9.99
C ALA A 294 15.04 -5.11 10.25
N LEU A 295 15.26 -5.96 9.23
CA LEU A 295 15.15 -7.41 9.35
C LEU A 295 16.24 -7.98 10.27
N LEU A 296 17.47 -7.47 10.20
CA LEU A 296 18.55 -7.88 11.10
C LEU A 296 18.23 -7.52 12.56
N LYS A 297 17.78 -6.29 12.85
CA LYS A 297 17.36 -5.90 14.21
C LYS A 297 16.20 -6.78 14.71
N LEU A 298 15.23 -7.11 13.84
CA LEU A 298 14.13 -8.02 14.18
C LEU A 298 14.60 -9.43 14.55
N PHE A 299 15.55 -9.97 13.79
CA PHE A 299 16.12 -11.29 14.07
C PHE A 299 16.88 -11.32 15.41
N LEU A 300 17.52 -10.21 15.78
CA LEU A 300 18.25 -10.10 17.05
C LEU A 300 17.30 -9.88 18.24
N ALA A 301 16.25 -9.07 18.06
CA ALA A 301 15.30 -8.69 19.11
C ALA A 301 13.83 -8.92 18.65
N PRO A 302 13.35 -10.18 18.68
CA PRO A 302 12.05 -10.57 18.13
C PRO A 302 10.87 -10.22 19.06
N THR A 303 10.71 -8.94 19.40
CA THR A 303 9.55 -8.45 20.17
C THR A 303 8.40 -8.09 19.24
N TRP A 304 7.17 -8.02 19.77
CA TRP A 304 6.02 -7.57 18.99
C TRP A 304 6.22 -6.15 18.43
N HIS A 305 6.82 -5.24 19.23
CA HIS A 305 7.11 -3.88 18.78
C HIS A 305 8.14 -3.87 17.64
N THR A 306 9.24 -4.60 17.79
CA THR A 306 10.25 -4.71 16.72
C THR A 306 9.62 -5.30 15.47
N PHE A 307 8.75 -6.30 15.61
CA PHE A 307 8.04 -6.92 14.50
C PHE A 307 7.17 -5.92 13.73
N VAL A 308 6.28 -5.18 14.40
CA VAL A 308 5.40 -4.20 13.73
C VAL A 308 6.21 -3.02 13.16
N SER A 309 7.30 -2.63 13.81
CA SER A 309 8.19 -1.59 13.29
C SER A 309 8.91 -2.05 12.02
N THR A 310 9.46 -3.27 12.02
CA THR A 310 10.10 -3.86 10.84
C THR A 310 9.08 -4.12 9.73
N LEU A 311 7.85 -4.54 10.07
CA LEU A 311 6.75 -4.67 9.12
C LEU A 311 6.47 -3.34 8.40
N THR A 312 6.39 -2.26 9.17
CA THR A 312 6.20 -0.90 8.65
C THR A 312 7.39 -0.46 7.80
N LEU A 313 8.64 -0.73 8.21
CA LEU A 313 9.84 -0.43 7.44
C LEU A 313 9.96 -1.26 6.15
N CYS A 314 9.49 -2.51 6.15
CA CYS A 314 9.35 -3.32 4.96
C CYS A 314 8.35 -2.70 3.97
N ALA A 315 7.19 -2.27 4.47
CA ALA A 315 6.20 -1.54 3.68
C ALA A 315 6.79 -0.25 3.07
N TYR A 316 7.51 0.55 3.87
CA TYR A 316 8.21 1.74 3.38
C TYR A 316 9.23 1.41 2.30
N GLY A 317 10.09 0.42 2.52
CA GLY A 317 11.12 0.03 1.55
C GLY A 317 10.51 -0.36 0.21
N SER A 318 9.46 -1.18 0.22
CA SER A 318 8.74 -1.58 -0.99
C SER A 318 7.98 -0.41 -1.64
N PHE A 319 7.39 0.48 -0.84
CA PHE A 319 6.66 1.63 -1.38
C PHE A 319 7.59 2.69 -2.00
N LEU A 320 8.70 2.99 -1.32
CA LEU A 320 9.64 4.05 -1.72
C LEU A 320 10.51 3.65 -2.91
N PHE A 321 10.98 2.41 -2.94
CA PHE A 321 11.97 1.93 -3.90
C PHE A 321 11.44 0.83 -4.83
N GLY A 322 10.17 0.41 -4.69
CA GLY A 322 9.59 -0.63 -5.53
C GLY A 322 9.42 -0.20 -6.99
N TRP A 323 9.41 -1.19 -7.88
CA TRP A 323 9.02 -1.01 -9.27
C TRP A 323 7.50 -0.95 -9.37
N HIS A 324 6.97 0.02 -10.12
CA HIS A 324 5.54 0.10 -10.43
C HIS A 324 4.65 0.14 -9.17
N VAL A 325 4.91 1.10 -8.29
CA VAL A 325 4.12 1.30 -7.07
C VAL A 325 2.98 2.29 -7.35
N HIS A 326 1.78 1.95 -6.89
CA HIS A 326 0.60 2.82 -6.94
C HIS A 326 0.45 3.66 -5.67
N GLU A 327 -0.13 4.84 -5.81
CA GLU A 327 -0.45 5.76 -4.71
C GLU A 327 -1.27 5.08 -3.60
N LYS A 328 -2.21 4.21 -3.97
CA LYS A 328 -3.07 3.45 -3.04
C LYS A 328 -2.28 2.54 -2.09
N ALA A 329 -1.08 2.12 -2.49
CA ALA A 329 -0.24 1.23 -1.68
C ALA A 329 0.31 1.92 -0.42
N ILE A 330 0.21 3.26 -0.29
CA ILE A 330 0.66 3.99 0.91
C ILE A 330 -0.05 3.53 2.19
N LEU A 331 -1.27 3.00 2.07
CA LEU A 331 -2.01 2.45 3.21
C LEU A 331 -1.30 1.22 3.84
N LEU A 332 -0.50 0.46 3.07
CA LEU A 332 0.33 -0.62 3.62
C LEU A 332 1.37 -0.10 4.63
N VAL A 333 1.72 1.18 4.54
CA VAL A 333 2.62 1.86 5.48
C VAL A 333 1.83 2.51 6.61
N ILE A 334 0.77 3.27 6.28
CA ILE A 334 -0.02 4.05 7.24
C ILE A 334 -0.66 3.15 8.30
N ILE A 335 -1.27 2.04 7.89
CA ILE A 335 -2.02 1.17 8.80
C ILE A 335 -1.13 0.57 9.89
N PRO A 336 -0.04 -0.15 9.59
CA PRO A 336 0.83 -0.70 10.64
C PRO A 336 1.57 0.40 11.43
N PHE A 337 1.93 1.53 10.81
CA PHE A 337 2.56 2.64 11.55
C PHE A 337 1.57 3.29 12.54
N SER A 338 0.28 3.37 12.20
CA SER A 338 -0.75 3.91 13.09
C SER A 338 -0.85 3.12 14.41
N LEU A 339 -0.60 1.80 14.38
CA LEU A 339 -0.56 0.96 15.58
C LEU A 339 0.60 1.32 16.53
N LEU A 340 1.63 2.00 16.02
CA LEU A 340 2.84 2.39 16.75
C LEU A 340 2.95 3.89 17.01
N ALA A 341 2.19 4.73 16.30
CA ALA A 341 2.31 6.18 16.29
C ALA A 341 2.22 6.82 17.70
N LEU A 342 1.52 6.17 18.62
CA LEU A 342 1.30 6.65 20.00
C LEU A 342 2.18 5.96 21.05
N LYS A 343 3.24 5.25 20.63
CA LYS A 343 4.21 4.64 21.56
C LYS A 343 4.95 5.70 22.37
N ASP A 344 5.50 6.72 21.71
CA ASP A 344 6.05 7.93 22.33
C ASP A 344 5.99 9.12 21.35
N ARG A 345 6.36 10.32 21.81
CA ARG A 345 6.39 11.52 20.97
C ARG A 345 7.35 11.46 19.77
N ARG A 346 8.37 10.59 19.78
CA ARG A 346 9.29 10.43 18.64
C ARG A 346 8.62 9.64 17.51
N TYR A 347 7.86 8.59 17.85
CA TYR A 347 7.01 7.87 16.88
C TYR A 347 5.98 8.79 16.25
N LEU A 348 5.31 9.60 17.08
CA LEU A 348 4.34 10.56 16.57
C LEU A 348 5.01 11.58 15.64
N GLY A 349 6.16 12.12 16.03
CA GLY A 349 6.94 13.05 15.21
C GLY A 349 7.28 12.49 13.83
N ALA A 350 7.69 11.21 13.76
CA ALA A 350 7.91 10.53 12.49
C ALA A 350 6.60 10.25 11.74
N PHE A 351 5.49 9.96 12.41
CA PHE A 351 4.20 9.66 11.78
C PHE A 351 3.50 10.87 11.15
N ARG A 352 3.64 12.10 11.71
CA ARG A 352 2.88 13.27 11.24
C ARG A 352 3.07 13.59 9.74
N PRO A 353 4.30 13.63 9.19
CA PRO A 353 4.49 13.87 7.76
C PRO A 353 3.85 12.80 6.90
N LEU A 354 3.90 11.52 7.31
CA LEU A 354 3.21 10.43 6.60
C LEU A 354 1.69 10.61 6.63
N ALA A 355 1.12 10.96 7.79
CA ALA A 355 -0.32 11.15 7.91
C ALA A 355 -0.82 12.24 6.94
N VAL A 356 -0.09 13.35 6.80
CA VAL A 356 -0.45 14.38 5.81
C VAL A 356 -0.17 13.91 4.38
N ALA A 357 1.07 13.51 4.09
CA ALA A 357 1.50 13.17 2.75
C ALA A 357 0.68 12.03 2.12
N GLY A 358 0.47 10.95 2.89
CA GLY A 358 -0.15 9.75 2.37
C GLY A 358 -1.67 9.86 2.17
N HIS A 359 -2.36 10.79 2.86
CA HIS A 359 -3.78 11.05 2.60
C HIS A 359 -3.95 12.09 1.49
N VAL A 360 -3.15 13.16 1.48
CA VAL A 360 -3.19 14.19 0.43
C VAL A 360 -2.82 13.60 -0.94
N SER A 361 -1.88 12.66 -0.99
CA SER A 361 -1.52 11.96 -2.23
C SER A 361 -2.65 11.11 -2.83
N LEU A 362 -3.74 10.86 -2.09
CA LEU A 362 -4.89 10.12 -2.61
C LEU A 362 -5.93 11.04 -3.26
N PHE A 363 -5.82 12.36 -3.08
CA PHE A 363 -6.82 13.31 -3.61
C PHE A 363 -6.99 13.23 -5.12
N PRO A 364 -5.93 13.04 -5.92
CA PRO A 364 -6.07 12.89 -7.37
C PRO A 364 -6.89 11.68 -7.84
N LEU A 365 -7.11 10.68 -7.00
CA LEU A 365 -7.96 9.53 -7.35
C LEU A 365 -9.42 9.92 -7.59
N LEU A 366 -9.87 11.00 -6.94
CA LEU A 366 -11.24 11.50 -7.03
C LEU A 366 -11.25 12.82 -7.77
N PHE A 367 -11.22 12.79 -9.10
CA PHE A 367 -11.15 14.00 -9.92
C PHE A 367 -12.51 14.68 -10.12
N THR A 368 -13.61 14.08 -9.66
CA THR A 368 -14.96 14.62 -9.86
C THR A 368 -15.25 15.80 -8.93
N ALA A 369 -15.94 16.81 -9.45
CA ALA A 369 -16.25 18.03 -8.69
C ALA A 369 -17.19 17.78 -7.50
N MET A 370 -18.09 16.79 -7.60
CA MET A 370 -19.08 16.47 -6.56
C MET A 370 -18.47 15.77 -5.35
N GLU A 371 -17.42 14.96 -5.56
CA GLU A 371 -16.74 14.24 -4.47
C GLU A 371 -15.67 15.11 -3.79
N PHE A 372 -15.31 16.23 -4.41
CA PHE A 372 -14.25 17.12 -3.95
C PHE A 372 -14.49 17.70 -2.55
N PRO A 373 -15.67 18.27 -2.20
CA PRO A 373 -15.90 18.78 -0.86
C PRO A 373 -15.84 17.67 0.20
N VAL A 374 -16.40 16.49 -0.11
CA VAL A 374 -16.44 15.35 0.82
C VAL A 374 -15.03 14.89 1.16
N LYS A 375 -14.18 14.64 0.15
CA LYS A 375 -12.82 14.15 0.40
C LYS A 375 -11.97 15.18 1.14
N VAL A 376 -12.06 16.48 0.80
CA VAL A 376 -11.22 17.52 1.41
C VAL A 376 -11.67 17.82 2.84
N VAL A 377 -12.97 18.09 3.04
CA VAL A 377 -13.50 18.41 4.38
C VAL A 377 -13.29 17.24 5.34
N TYR A 378 -13.61 16.01 4.91
CA TYR A 378 -13.42 14.83 5.75
C TYR A 378 -11.93 14.61 6.08
N THR A 379 -11.04 14.71 5.08
CA THR A 379 -9.61 14.50 5.31
C THR A 379 -9.01 15.57 6.22
N VAL A 380 -9.35 16.84 6.01
CA VAL A 380 -8.86 17.95 6.85
C VAL A 380 -9.39 17.81 8.27
N PHE A 381 -10.70 17.54 8.43
CA PHE A 381 -11.30 17.32 9.74
C PHE A 381 -10.62 16.16 10.48
N TRP A 382 -10.47 15.01 9.81
CA TRP A 382 -9.80 13.85 10.38
C TRP A 382 -8.35 14.16 10.75
N LEU A 383 -7.58 14.83 9.87
CA LEU A 383 -6.18 15.19 10.13
C LEU A 383 -6.06 16.09 11.35
N VAL A 384 -6.88 17.15 11.44
CA VAL A 384 -6.88 18.05 12.59
C VAL A 384 -7.26 17.30 13.87
N ALA A 385 -8.32 16.50 13.83
CA ALA A 385 -8.77 15.73 14.98
C ALA A 385 -7.70 14.74 15.45
N VAL A 386 -7.12 13.96 14.54
CA VAL A 386 -6.08 12.97 14.85
C VAL A 386 -4.84 13.64 15.41
N LEU A 387 -4.34 14.70 14.78
CA LEU A 387 -3.13 15.39 15.26
C LEU A 387 -3.35 15.99 16.66
N LEU A 388 -4.50 16.62 16.93
CA LEU A 388 -4.82 17.18 18.25
C LEU A 388 -4.98 16.11 19.33
N VAL A 389 -5.69 15.01 19.02
CA VAL A 389 -5.88 13.90 19.96
C VAL A 389 -4.55 13.20 20.22
N PHE A 390 -3.76 12.94 19.17
CA PHE A 390 -2.50 12.23 19.29
C PHE A 390 -1.48 13.04 20.11
N ASP A 391 -1.44 14.36 19.94
CA ASP A 391 -0.57 15.24 20.71
C ASP A 391 -0.86 15.23 22.22
N ARG A 392 -2.14 15.07 22.58
CA ARG A 392 -2.59 14.96 23.98
C ARG A 392 -2.37 13.58 24.58
N VAL A 393 -2.41 12.54 23.76
CA VAL A 393 -2.39 11.13 24.22
C VAL A 393 -1.00 10.49 24.12
N ALA A 394 -0.12 11.01 23.26
CA ALA A 394 1.25 10.51 23.10
C ALA A 394 2.10 10.82 24.35
N PRO A 395 2.69 9.78 24.98
CA PRO A 395 3.51 9.97 26.17
C PRO A 395 4.84 10.67 25.82
N ALA A 396 5.40 11.36 26.82
CA ALA A 396 6.74 11.93 26.71
C ALA A 396 7.77 10.82 26.44
N SER A 397 8.83 11.14 25.69
CA SER A 397 9.90 10.18 25.43
C SER A 397 10.95 10.27 26.54
N GLU A 398 11.43 9.12 27.00
CA GLU A 398 12.53 9.02 27.96
C GLU A 398 13.88 9.40 27.34
N LYS A 399 14.02 9.26 26.02
CA LYS A 399 15.24 9.58 25.28
C LYS A 399 15.15 11.00 24.70
N PRO A 400 16.27 11.76 24.69
CA PRO A 400 16.31 13.08 24.08
C PRO A 400 15.96 12.98 22.59
N ARG A 401 15.35 14.04 22.06
CA ARG A 401 15.06 14.12 20.62
C ARG A 401 16.36 14.40 19.88
N VAL A 402 16.89 13.38 19.20
CA VAL A 402 18.18 13.49 18.48
C VAL A 402 18.00 14.05 17.06
N PHE A 403 16.79 14.45 16.64
CA PHE A 403 16.55 14.82 15.24
C PHE A 403 15.69 16.09 15.07
N LEU A 404 16.08 16.94 14.11
CA LEU A 404 15.43 18.21 13.71
C LEU A 404 14.04 18.04 13.04
N LEU A 405 13.42 16.87 13.18
CA LEU A 405 12.22 16.46 12.44
C LEU A 405 11.00 17.26 12.84
N ASP A 406 10.94 17.74 14.08
CA ASP A 406 9.78 18.51 14.55
C ASP A 406 9.65 19.82 13.75
N ARG A 407 10.75 20.55 13.53
CA ARG A 407 10.74 21.80 12.75
C ARG A 407 10.45 21.53 11.29
N PHE A 408 11.06 20.49 10.72
CA PHE A 408 10.80 20.06 9.35
C PHE A 408 9.33 19.65 9.16
N SER A 409 8.78 18.87 10.09
CA SER A 409 7.39 18.40 10.05
C SER A 409 6.41 19.55 10.16
N LEU A 410 6.68 20.53 11.04
CA LEU A 410 5.85 21.73 11.15
C LEU A 410 5.88 22.56 9.87
N LEU A 411 7.08 22.81 9.32
CA LEU A 411 7.22 23.54 8.06
C LEU A 411 6.53 22.81 6.91
N TYR A 412 6.70 21.49 6.84
CA TYR A 412 6.00 20.64 5.88
C TYR A 412 4.49 20.84 6.02
N ILE A 413 3.91 20.56 7.19
CA ILE A 413 2.47 20.70 7.39
C ILE A 413 1.96 22.11 7.04
N ALA A 414 2.72 23.15 7.37
CA ALA A 414 2.40 24.53 7.02
C ALA A 414 2.37 24.79 5.50
N VAL A 415 3.30 24.22 4.74
CA VAL A 415 3.37 24.34 3.27
C VAL A 415 2.29 23.53 2.56
N ALA A 416 1.80 22.44 3.17
CA ALA A 416 0.74 21.63 2.59
C ALA A 416 -0.55 22.43 2.35
N ILE A 417 -0.89 23.37 3.24
CA ILE A 417 -2.12 24.17 3.16
C ILE A 417 -2.15 25.04 1.88
N PRO A 418 -1.19 25.96 1.63
CA PRO A 418 -1.20 26.77 0.42
C PRO A 418 -1.03 25.92 -0.84
N LEU A 419 -0.29 24.79 -0.77
CA LEU A 419 -0.15 23.89 -1.91
C LEU A 419 -1.49 23.25 -2.30
N ILE A 420 -2.24 22.72 -1.33
CA ILE A 420 -3.57 22.13 -1.58
C ILE A 420 -4.52 23.19 -2.12
N ALA A 421 -4.50 24.40 -1.57
CA ALA A 421 -5.31 25.52 -2.06
C ALA A 421 -4.96 25.88 -3.51
N TYR A 422 -3.67 25.93 -3.85
CA TYR A 422 -3.22 26.16 -5.21
C TYR A 422 -3.70 25.06 -6.17
N CYS A 423 -3.38 23.80 -5.86
CA CYS A 423 -3.66 22.67 -6.73
C CYS A 423 -5.16 22.42 -6.92
N SER A 424 -5.97 22.71 -5.90
CA SER A 424 -7.39 22.36 -5.91
C SER A 424 -8.31 23.49 -6.36
N LEU A 425 -7.95 24.75 -6.08
CA LEU A 425 -8.81 25.90 -6.34
C LEU A 425 -8.16 26.83 -7.37
N VAL A 426 -6.93 27.26 -7.12
CA VAL A 426 -6.32 28.37 -7.89
C VAL A 426 -5.89 27.94 -9.29
N HIS A 427 -5.33 26.75 -9.45
CA HIS A 427 -4.72 26.34 -10.72
C HIS A 427 -5.73 26.35 -11.88
N GLN A 428 -6.90 25.71 -11.69
CA GLN A 428 -7.94 25.66 -12.71
C GLN A 428 -8.52 27.05 -13.02
N MET A 429 -8.64 27.92 -12.01
CA MET A 429 -9.11 29.30 -12.20
C MET A 429 -8.14 30.16 -13.02
N VAL A 430 -6.83 29.95 -12.85
CA VAL A 430 -5.80 30.79 -13.49
C VAL A 430 -5.36 30.25 -14.86
N PHE A 431 -5.13 28.93 -14.95
CA PHE A 431 -4.52 28.30 -16.12
C PHE A 431 -5.53 27.54 -17.01
N GLY A 432 -6.76 27.33 -16.54
CA GLY A 432 -7.77 26.55 -17.26
C GLY A 432 -7.27 25.13 -17.55
N ALA A 433 -7.34 24.71 -18.82
CA ALA A 433 -6.82 23.42 -19.28
C ALA A 433 -5.31 23.40 -19.58
N LYS A 434 -4.62 24.55 -19.48
CA LYS A 434 -3.16 24.58 -19.70
C LYS A 434 -2.45 24.01 -18.48
N TYR A 435 -1.45 23.15 -18.71
CA TYR A 435 -0.64 22.52 -17.66
C TYR A 435 -1.44 21.62 -16.70
N GLU A 436 -2.42 20.88 -17.21
CA GLU A 436 -3.30 19.98 -16.44
C GLU A 436 -2.55 19.02 -15.48
N PHE A 437 -1.35 18.55 -15.86
CA PHE A 437 -0.54 17.63 -15.04
C PHE A 437 0.34 18.31 -13.99
N LEU A 438 0.43 19.64 -13.98
CA LEU A 438 1.30 20.38 -13.05
C LEU A 438 0.85 20.28 -11.59
N PRO A 439 -0.44 20.42 -11.24
CA PRO A 439 -0.91 20.19 -9.87
C PRO A 439 -0.67 18.77 -9.38
N LEU A 440 -0.88 17.79 -10.27
CA LEU A 440 -0.65 16.37 -9.99
C LEU A 440 0.82 16.13 -9.65
N MET A 441 1.72 16.64 -10.49
CA MET A 441 3.16 16.56 -10.28
C MET A 441 3.58 17.18 -8.94
N PHE A 442 3.10 18.39 -8.61
CA PHE A 442 3.43 19.02 -7.34
C PHE A 442 2.90 18.24 -6.13
N ILE A 443 1.65 17.75 -6.17
CA ILE A 443 1.10 16.94 -5.07
C ILE A 443 1.94 15.67 -4.88
N SER A 444 2.28 14.97 -5.97
CA SER A 444 3.08 13.74 -5.91
C SER A 444 4.48 13.98 -5.36
N SER A 445 5.21 14.95 -5.88
CA SER A 445 6.58 15.25 -5.45
C SER A 445 6.64 15.80 -4.02
N TYR A 446 5.69 16.66 -3.66
CA TYR A 446 5.58 17.19 -2.31
C TYR A 446 5.23 16.09 -1.29
N SER A 447 4.27 15.22 -1.63
CA SER A 447 3.92 14.08 -0.79
C SER A 447 5.09 13.10 -0.67
N ALA A 448 5.85 12.88 -1.74
CA ALA A 448 7.04 12.02 -1.70
C ALA A 448 8.10 12.49 -0.69
N ILE A 449 8.32 13.81 -0.58
CA ILE A 449 9.22 14.39 0.44
C ILE A 449 8.72 14.06 1.84
N GLY A 450 7.41 14.16 2.08
CA GLY A 450 6.80 13.83 3.39
C GLY A 450 6.93 12.35 3.74
N VAL A 451 6.64 11.46 2.79
CA VAL A 451 6.79 9.99 2.99
C VAL A 451 8.25 9.62 3.24
N PHE A 452 9.19 10.17 2.45
CA PHE A 452 10.61 9.91 2.61
C PHE A 452 11.16 10.47 3.94
N GLY A 453 10.78 11.70 4.31
CA GLY A 453 11.17 12.31 5.58
C GLY A 453 10.63 11.51 6.79
N SER A 454 9.39 11.03 6.70
CA SER A 454 8.81 10.13 7.70
C SER A 454 9.57 8.81 7.82
N TRP A 455 9.96 8.21 6.69
CA TRP A 455 10.75 6.97 6.68
C TRP A 455 12.12 7.15 7.36
N VAL A 456 12.86 8.21 7.01
CA VAL A 456 14.15 8.53 7.65
C VAL A 456 13.96 8.76 9.15
N GLY A 457 12.93 9.52 9.53
CA GLY A 457 12.61 9.74 10.93
C GLY A 457 12.29 8.46 11.69
N PHE A 458 11.50 7.58 11.07
CA PHE A 458 11.13 6.32 11.67
C PHE A 458 12.32 5.37 11.78
N LEU A 459 13.23 5.33 10.79
CA LEU A 459 14.49 4.58 10.87
C LEU A 459 15.33 5.03 12.08
N VAL A 460 15.52 6.35 12.25
CA VAL A 460 16.27 6.89 13.40
C VAL A 460 15.61 6.47 14.71
N VAL A 461 14.29 6.63 14.83
CA VAL A 461 13.56 6.21 16.04
C VAL A 461 13.76 4.72 16.29
N PHE A 462 13.57 3.90 15.26
CA PHE A 462 13.68 2.45 15.35
C PHE A 462 15.07 1.98 15.77
N PHE A 463 16.15 2.53 15.22
CA PHE A 463 17.51 2.12 15.57
C PHE A 463 18.04 2.71 16.88
N THR A 464 17.46 3.82 17.35
CA THR A 464 17.82 4.46 18.63
C THR A 464 16.95 4.01 19.81
N GLU A 465 15.98 3.11 19.59
CA GLU A 465 15.37 2.29 20.64
C GLU A 465 16.35 1.30 21.23
#